data_AF-A0A8T3WLP3-F1
#
_entry.id   AF-A0A8T3WLP3-F1
#
_cell.length_a   1.000
_cell.length_b   1.000
_cell.length_c   1.000
_cell.angle_alpha   90.00
_cell.angle_beta   90.00
_cell.angle_gamma   90.00
#
_symmetry.space_group_name_H-M   'P 1'
#
loop_
_entity.id
_entity.type
_entity.pdbx_description
1 polymer ?
#
loop_
_entity_poly.entity_id
_entity_poly.type
_entity_poly.pdbx_seq_one_letter_code
_entity_poly.pdbx_strand_id
1 'polypeptide(L)' 'MAKIISISDDVYRSLTVLKGKESYSNLIRKLVKRKTNKDKILEFAGTGGMDENEVKKIREEWRKWSGKYA' A
#
# COMPACT_ATOMS: atom_id res chain seq x y z
N MET A 1 11.90 15.87 -14.53
CA MET A 1 11.08 16.61 -15.52
C MET A 1 9.64 16.68 -15.03
N ALA A 2 9.01 17.84 -15.09
CA ALA A 2 7.59 17.98 -14.81
C ALA A 2 6.77 17.35 -15.94
N LYS A 3 5.70 16.63 -15.59
CA LYS A 3 4.72 16.09 -16.53
C LYS A 3 3.40 16.83 -16.33
N ILE A 4 2.75 17.21 -17.42
CA ILE A 4 1.43 17.83 -17.39
C ILE A 4 0.40 16.70 -17.44
N ILE A 5 -0.58 16.77 -16.56
CA ILE A 5 -1.74 15.89 -16.54
C ILE A 5 -2.99 16.74 -16.67
N SER A 6 -3.88 16.36 -17.57
CA SER A 6 -5.21 16.96 -17.67
C SER A 6 -6.17 16.18 -16.80
N ILE A 7 -7.02 16.89 -16.06
CA ILE A 7 -8.06 16.33 -15.20
C ILE A 7 -9.33 17.14 -15.39
N SER A 8 -10.48 16.54 -15.11
CA SER A 8 -11.76 17.24 -15.14
C SER A 8 -11.89 18.24 -13.98
N ASP A 9 -12.75 19.25 -14.16
CA ASP A 9 -12.92 20.34 -13.21
C ASP A 9 -13.44 19.89 -11.84
N ASP A 10 -14.30 18.89 -11.80
CA ASP A 10 -14.84 18.29 -10.58
C ASP A 10 -13.73 17.60 -9.75
N VAL A 11 -12.83 16.89 -10.44
CA VAL A 11 -11.67 16.27 -9.83
C VAL A 11 -10.70 17.34 -9.34
N TYR A 12 -10.44 18.39 -10.12
CA TYR A 12 -9.60 19.52 -9.69
C TYR A 12 -10.14 20.19 -8.42
N ARG A 13 -11.45 20.48 -8.37
CA ARG A 13 -12.10 21.06 -7.18
C ARG A 13 -11.94 20.16 -5.96
N SER A 14 -12.18 18.86 -6.13
CA SER A 14 -12.02 17.87 -5.05
C SER A 14 -10.58 17.82 -4.54
N LEU A 15 -9.59 17.79 -5.44
CA LEU A 15 -8.18 17.82 -5.07
C LEU A 15 -7.77 19.14 -4.43
N THR A 16 -8.36 20.27 -4.83
CA THR A 16 -8.09 21.59 -4.23
C THR A 16 -8.52 21.60 -2.77
N VAL A 17 -9.72 21.09 -2.47
CA VAL A 17 -10.23 20.97 -1.10
C VAL A 17 -9.35 20.03 -0.28
N LEU A 18 -9.00 18.86 -0.83
CA LEU A 18 -8.17 17.86 -0.15
C LEU A 18 -6.72 18.32 0.08
N LYS A 19 -6.16 19.13 -0.83
CA LYS A 19 -4.80 19.66 -0.75
C LYS A 19 -4.67 20.67 0.39
N GLY A 20 -5.68 21.49 0.63
CA GLY A 20 -5.60 22.59 1.58
C GLY A 20 -4.41 23.50 1.29
N LYS A 21 -3.47 23.60 2.24
CA LYS A 21 -2.23 24.40 2.13
C LYS A 21 -1.03 23.64 1.54
N GLU A 22 -1.13 22.34 1.30
CA GLU A 22 -0.01 21.52 0.81
C GLU A 22 0.21 21.70 -0.70
N SER A 23 1.23 21.09 -1.30
CA SER A 23 1.37 21.04 -2.77
C SER A 23 0.61 19.85 -3.36
N TYR A 24 0.14 19.96 -4.61
CA TYR A 24 -0.52 18.85 -5.31
C TYR A 24 0.39 17.61 -5.38
N SER A 25 1.68 17.81 -5.62
CA SER A 25 2.67 16.72 -5.63
C SER A 25 2.74 15.99 -4.28
N ASN A 26 2.68 16.71 -3.17
CA ASN A 26 2.70 16.10 -1.83
C ASN A 26 1.39 15.36 -1.54
N LEU A 27 0.25 15.95 -1.90
CA LEU A 27 -1.04 15.27 -1.79
C LEU A 27 -1.05 13.96 -2.59
N ILE A 28 -0.65 14.00 -3.85
CA ILE A 28 -0.61 12.82 -4.73
C ILE A 28 0.35 11.77 -4.17
N ARG A 29 1.54 12.14 -3.69
CA ARG A 29 2.45 11.20 -3.01
C ARG A 29 1.80 10.56 -1.79
N LYS A 30 1.05 11.31 -0.98
CA LYS A 30 0.33 10.76 0.17
C LYS A 30 -0.79 9.83 -0.25
N LEU A 31 -1.54 10.16 -1.31
CA LEU A 31 -2.60 9.31 -1.83
C LEU A 31 -2.05 8.01 -2.42
N VAL A 32 -0.95 8.08 -3.18
CA VAL A 32 -0.27 6.89 -3.72
C VAL A 32 0.36 6.05 -2.61
N LYS A 33 0.89 6.67 -1.55
CA LYS A 33 1.43 5.96 -0.38
C LYS A 33 0.38 5.48 0.62
N ARG A 34 -0.87 5.95 0.53
CA ARG A 34 -1.95 5.48 1.39
C ARG A 34 -2.30 4.06 0.96
N LYS A 35 -1.76 3.09 1.70
CA LYS A 35 -2.33 1.73 1.79
C LYS A 35 -3.85 1.87 1.96
N THR A 36 -4.63 1.12 1.18
CA THR A 36 -6.09 1.19 1.25
C THR A 36 -6.54 0.88 2.68
N ASN A 37 -7.72 1.35 3.10
CA ASN A 37 -8.25 0.98 4.42
C ASN A 37 -8.34 -0.54 4.57
N LYS A 38 -8.61 -1.25 3.47
CA LYS A 38 -8.54 -2.71 3.37
C LYS A 38 -7.13 -3.23 3.73
N ASP A 39 -6.08 -2.68 3.14
CA ASP A 39 -4.70 -3.09 3.43
C ASP A 39 -4.30 -2.82 4.88
N LYS A 40 -4.73 -1.69 5.46
CA LYS A 40 -4.50 -1.38 6.88
C LYS A 40 -5.25 -2.31 7.83
N ILE A 41 -6.50 -2.65 7.50
CA ILE A 41 -7.31 -3.60 8.26
C ILE A 41 -6.70 -5.01 8.17
N LEU A 42 -6.24 -5.42 6.99
CA LEU A 42 -5.57 -6.70 6.81
C LEU A 42 -4.23 -6.74 7.56
N GLU A 43 -3.41 -5.67 7.49
CA GLU A 43 -2.17 -5.53 8.26
C GLU A 43 -2.42 -5.58 9.78
N PHE A 44 -3.45 -4.90 10.26
CA PHE A 44 -3.89 -4.97 11.66
C PHE A 44 -4.40 -6.37 12.05
N ALA A 45 -5.12 -7.05 11.15
CA ALA A 45 -5.63 -8.40 11.34
C ALA A 45 -4.56 -9.49 11.08
N GLY A 46 -3.28 -9.12 10.94
CA GLY A 46 -2.18 -10.07 10.70
C GLY A 46 -2.25 -10.82 9.36
N THR A 47 -3.11 -10.38 8.44
CA THR A 47 -3.42 -10.99 7.14
C THR A 47 -3.10 -10.04 5.99
N GLY A 48 -2.32 -8.99 6.26
CA GLY A 48 -1.87 -8.01 5.29
C GLY A 48 -0.87 -8.63 4.34
N GLY A 49 -1.37 -9.06 3.17
CA GLY A 49 -0.61 -9.40 1.97
C GLY A 49 0.79 -9.95 2.25
N MET A 50 0.85 -11.15 2.81
CA MET A 50 2.12 -11.85 2.97
C MET A 50 2.70 -12.07 1.57
N ASP A 51 3.92 -11.57 1.33
CA ASP A 51 4.58 -11.78 0.04
C ASP A 51 4.65 -13.28 -0.23
N GLU A 52 4.25 -13.71 -1.43
CA GLU A 52 4.13 -15.14 -1.75
C GLU A 52 5.50 -15.85 -1.60
N ASN A 53 6.60 -15.11 -1.75
CA ASN A 53 7.95 -15.60 -1.51
C ASN A 53 8.29 -15.75 -0.02
N GLU A 54 7.80 -14.86 0.84
CA GLU A 54 7.95 -15.02 2.31
C GLU A 54 7.17 -16.24 2.81
N VAL A 55 5.95 -16.45 2.30
CA VAL A 55 5.15 -17.64 2.63
C VAL A 55 5.87 -18.93 2.22
N LYS A 56 6.48 -18.95 1.03
CA LYS A 56 7.25 -20.11 0.55
C LYS A 56 8.46 -20.39 1.44
N LYS A 57 9.21 -19.37 1.84
CA LYS A 57 10.36 -19.53 2.76
C LYS A 57 9.92 -20.07 4.12
N ILE A 58 8.89 -19.49 4.72
CA ILE A 58 8.36 -19.95 6.01
C ILE A 58 7.91 -21.42 5.92
N ARG A 59 7.27 -21.81 4.82
CA ARG A 59 6.83 -23.20 4.59
C ARG A 59 8.00 -24.18 4.47
N GLU A 60 9.07 -23.79 3.80
CA GLU A 60 10.29 -24.61 3.70
C GLU A 60 11.00 -24.75 5.04
N GLU A 61 11.10 -23.67 5.82
CA GLU A 61 11.68 -23.67 7.16
C GLU A 61 10.85 -24.54 8.12
N TRP A 62 9.52 -24.43 8.07
CA TRP A 62 8.62 -25.30 8.84
C TRP A 62 8.80 -26.77 8.52
N ARG A 63 8.92 -27.13 7.24
CA ARG A 63 9.14 -28.52 6.82
C ARG A 63 10.49 -29.06 7.28
N LYS A 64 11.54 -28.24 7.28
CA LYS A 64 12.85 -28.61 7.83
C LYS A 64 12.80 -28.79 9.34
N TRP A 65 12.07 -27.93 10.05
CA TRP A 65 11.91 -28.02 11.49
C TRP A 65 11.08 -29.25 11.90
N SER A 66 9.93 -29.49 11.24
CA SER A 66 9.08 -30.65 11.52
C SER A 66 9.77 -31.98 11.21
N GLY A 67 10.63 -32.04 10.20
CA GLY A 67 11.42 -33.23 9.88
C GLY A 67 12.65 -33.44 10.78
N LYS A 68 13.05 -32.43 11.57
CA LYS A 68 14.18 -32.51 12.50
C LYS A 68 13.75 -32.93 13.92
N TYR A 69 12.45 -32.79 14.23
CA TYR A 69 11.86 -33.14 15.53
C TYR A 69 10.72 -34.17 15.41
N ALA A 70 10.63 -34.89 14.29
CA ALA A 70 9.83 -36.11 14.12
C ALA A 70 10.75 -37.33 14.20
#